data_AF-U5QHI9-F1
#
_entry.id   AF-U5QHI9-F1
#
_cell.length_a   1.000
_cell.length_b   1.000
_cell.length_c   1.000
_cell.angle_alpha   90.00
_cell.angle_beta   90.00
_cell.angle_gamma   90.00
#
_symmetry.space_group_name_H-M   'P 1'
#
loop_
_entity.id
_entity.type
_entity.pdbx_description
1 polymer ?
#
loop_
_entity_poly.entity_id
_entity_poly.type
_entity_poly.pdbx_seq_one_letter_code
_entity_poly.pdbx_strand_id
1 'polypeptide(L)'
;MLSDRVRAIELGEYLGPISERTVRDWASRGIIPRASGGRYSIKACTCSAIAHFQEEAKRASSGLSDDNEDMQAALLAAKLRIAEATAEQEEAAVAAARGRLLPAGEVIAEGAKMVAAFRARLLSLPTTAAPQVVELSAPEAEALLRSLVYEALAELAAYDPGDADSNS
;
A
#
# COMPACT_ATOMS: atom_id res chain seq x y z
N MET A 1 -19.66 44.76 -48.79
CA MET A 1 -20.42 44.32 -47.59
C MET A 1 -20.76 42.86 -47.79
N LEU A 2 -20.15 41.94 -47.03
CA LEU A 2 -20.53 40.53 -47.10
C LEU A 2 -21.99 40.42 -46.69
N SER A 3 -22.79 39.77 -47.52
CA SER A 3 -24.20 39.50 -47.24
C SER A 3 -24.28 38.65 -45.97
N ASP A 4 -24.88 39.17 -44.90
CA ASP A 4 -25.11 38.46 -43.62
C ASP A 4 -26.00 37.20 -43.78
N ARG A 5 -26.56 37.04 -44.98
CA ARG A 5 -27.48 35.96 -45.35
C ARG A 5 -26.97 35.14 -46.53
N VAL A 6 -26.81 33.84 -46.30
CA VAL A 6 -26.24 32.86 -47.23
C VAL A 6 -27.22 31.72 -47.52
N ARG A 7 -26.98 30.95 -48.59
CA ARG A 7 -27.75 29.73 -48.88
C ARG A 7 -27.32 28.59 -47.96
N ALA A 8 -28.13 27.54 -47.90
CA ALA A 8 -27.87 26.40 -47.01
C ALA A 8 -26.53 25.70 -47.30
N ILE A 9 -26.12 25.60 -48.57
CA ILE A 9 -24.82 25.01 -48.93
C ILE A 9 -23.64 25.82 -48.37
N GLU A 10 -23.68 27.14 -48.53
CA GLU A 10 -22.67 28.08 -48.03
C GLU A 10 -22.66 28.10 -46.49
N LEU A 11 -23.83 28.03 -45.84
CA LEU A 11 -23.90 27.93 -44.38
C LEU A 11 -23.24 26.64 -43.87
N GLY A 12 -23.39 25.53 -44.60
CA GLY A 12 -22.81 24.24 -44.24
C GLY A 12 -21.28 24.26 -44.17
N GLU A 13 -20.63 25.09 -45.00
CA GLU A 13 -19.19 25.29 -44.97
C GLU A 13 -18.74 26.00 -43.69
N TYR A 14 -19.54 26.95 -43.17
CA TYR A 14 -19.22 27.67 -41.93
C TYR A 14 -19.46 26.86 -40.65
N LEU A 15 -20.37 25.88 -40.68
CA LEU A 15 -20.79 25.15 -39.48
C LEU A 15 -19.99 23.87 -39.19
N GLY A 16 -19.13 23.40 -40.10
CA GLY A 16 -18.39 22.14 -39.93
C GLY A 16 -18.49 21.22 -41.15
N PRO A 17 -18.19 21.74 -42.36
CA PRO A 17 -18.45 21.11 -43.66
C PRO A 17 -19.64 20.15 -43.76
N ILE A 18 -20.84 20.61 -43.36
CA ILE A 18 -22.06 19.79 -43.39
C ILE A 18 -22.85 19.99 -44.69
N SER A 19 -23.57 18.94 -45.13
CA SER A 19 -24.38 19.00 -46.36
C SER A 19 -25.57 19.95 -46.23
N GLU A 20 -26.06 20.49 -47.36
CA GLU A 20 -27.28 21.29 -47.40
C GLU A 20 -28.51 20.54 -46.82
N ARG A 21 -28.57 19.22 -47.03
CA ARG A 21 -29.61 18.37 -46.42
C ARG A 21 -29.53 18.43 -44.89
N THR A 22 -28.32 18.33 -44.33
CA THR A 22 -28.07 18.41 -42.89
C THR A 22 -28.45 19.77 -42.32
N VAL A 23 -28.13 20.86 -43.03
CA VAL A 23 -28.53 22.22 -42.64
C VAL A 23 -30.05 22.37 -42.56
N ARG A 24 -30.78 21.83 -43.54
CA ARG A 24 -32.25 21.84 -43.54
C ARG A 24 -32.85 20.95 -42.44
N ASP A 25 -32.22 19.81 -42.15
CA ASP A 25 -32.60 18.94 -41.03
C ASP A 25 -32.42 19.64 -39.69
N TRP A 26 -31.30 20.30 -39.46
CA TRP A 26 -31.06 21.05 -38.22
C TRP A 26 -32.06 22.19 -38.04
N ALA A 27 -32.44 22.87 -39.12
CA ALA A 27 -33.47 23.89 -39.10
C ALA A 27 -34.88 23.32 -38.85
N SER A 28 -35.16 22.08 -39.30
CA SER A 28 -36.44 21.40 -39.04
C SER A 28 -36.56 20.99 -37.58
N ARG A 29 -35.45 20.51 -37.00
CA ARG A 29 -35.28 20.09 -35.60
C ARG A 29 -35.13 21.24 -34.61
N GLY A 30 -34.99 22.48 -35.10
CA GLY A 30 -34.87 23.68 -34.27
C GLY A 30 -33.48 23.90 -33.65
N ILE A 31 -32.45 23.19 -34.13
CA ILE A 31 -31.05 23.38 -33.70
C ILE A 31 -30.51 24.73 -34.20
N ILE A 32 -30.93 25.14 -35.40
CA ILE A 32 -30.63 26.45 -35.98
C ILE A 32 -31.92 27.15 -36.44
N PRO A 33 -31.94 28.49 -36.54
CA PRO A 33 -33.07 29.24 -37.06
C PRO A 33 -33.46 28.81 -38.49
N ARG A 34 -34.76 28.78 -38.78
CA ARG A 34 -35.26 28.47 -40.13
C ARG A 34 -34.88 29.55 -41.14
N ALA A 35 -34.73 29.14 -42.41
CA ALA A 35 -34.44 30.06 -43.50
C ALA A 35 -35.54 31.11 -43.66
N SER A 36 -35.15 32.37 -43.85
CA SER A 36 -36.05 33.45 -44.24
C SER A 36 -35.83 33.73 -45.72
N GLY A 37 -36.86 33.49 -46.54
CA GLY A 37 -36.74 33.63 -48.00
C GLY A 37 -35.68 32.71 -48.63
N GLY A 38 -35.47 31.51 -48.05
CA GLY A 38 -34.48 30.54 -48.53
C GLY A 38 -33.02 30.88 -48.16
N ARG A 39 -32.79 31.89 -47.33
CA ARG A 39 -31.46 32.28 -46.84
C ARG A 39 -31.37 32.22 -45.31
N TYR A 40 -30.17 31.94 -44.83
CA TYR A 40 -29.86 31.78 -43.41
C TYR A 40 -28.92 32.89 -42.96
N SER A 41 -29.15 33.45 -41.76
CA SER A 41 -28.19 34.34 -41.13
C SER A 41 -27.02 33.52 -40.59
N ILE A 42 -25.81 33.82 -41.05
CA ILE A 42 -24.60 33.10 -40.61
C ILE A 42 -24.49 33.21 -39.09
N LYS A 43 -24.51 34.44 -38.56
CA LYS A 43 -24.31 34.71 -37.14
C LYS A 43 -25.35 34.01 -36.25
N ALA A 44 -26.63 34.09 -36.61
CA ALA A 44 -27.67 33.47 -35.79
C ALA A 44 -27.56 31.94 -35.79
N CYS A 45 -27.28 31.34 -36.95
CA CYS A 45 -27.17 29.88 -37.06
C CYS A 45 -25.90 29.34 -36.41
N THR A 46 -24.76 30.02 -36.55
CA THR A 46 -23.52 29.60 -35.88
C THR A 46 -23.65 29.67 -34.37
N CYS A 47 -24.23 30.75 -33.83
CA CYS A 47 -24.49 30.86 -32.39
C CYS A 47 -25.39 29.73 -31.87
N SER A 48 -26.51 29.44 -32.55
CA SER A 48 -27.42 28.37 -32.13
C SER A 48 -26.77 26.97 -32.23
N ALA A 49 -26.00 26.70 -33.28
CA ALA A 49 -25.28 25.44 -33.42
C ALA A 49 -24.20 25.25 -32.34
N ILE A 50 -23.40 26.28 -32.07
CA ILE A 50 -22.38 26.25 -31.00
C ILE A 50 -23.04 26.01 -29.64
N ALA A 51 -24.14 26.72 -29.35
CA ALA A 51 -24.87 26.54 -28.10
C ALA A 51 -25.42 25.10 -27.94
N HIS A 52 -25.94 24.52 -29.04
CA HIS A 52 -26.42 23.14 -29.05
C HIS A 52 -25.30 22.14 -28.73
N PHE A 53 -24.16 22.25 -29.41
CA PHE A 53 -23.02 21.35 -29.17
C PHE A 53 -22.41 21.52 -27.78
N GLN A 54 -22.38 22.74 -27.23
CA GLN A 54 -21.94 22.96 -25.86
C GLN A 54 -22.88 22.33 -24.84
N GLU A 55 -24.19 22.37 -25.07
CA GLU A 55 -25.19 21.74 -24.22
C GLU A 55 -25.10 20.20 -24.30
N GLU A 56 -24.90 19.64 -25.50
CA GLU A 56 -24.66 18.20 -25.69
C GLU A 56 -23.36 17.74 -25.01
N ALA A 57 -22.27 18.51 -25.14
CA ALA A 57 -21.00 18.23 -24.47
C ALA A 57 -21.12 18.28 -22.94
N LYS A 58 -21.86 19.27 -22.40
CA LYS A 58 -22.13 19.37 -20.95
C LYS A 58 -22.90 18.17 -20.43
N ARG A 59 -23.93 17.71 -21.16
CA ARG A 59 -24.70 16.52 -20.80
C ARG A 59 -23.87 15.24 -20.87
N ALA A 60 -22.98 15.13 -21.85
CA ALA A 60 -22.04 14.02 -21.94
C ALA A 60 -21.02 14.02 -20.78
N SER A 61 -20.58 15.19 -20.32
CA SER A 61 -19.66 15.31 -19.18
C SER A 61 -20.32 15.19 -17.81
N SER A 62 -21.58 15.63 -17.64
CA SER A 62 -22.28 15.58 -16.34
C SER A 62 -22.69 14.17 -15.92
N GLY A 63 -22.75 13.22 -16.86
CA GLY A 63 -22.93 11.80 -16.55
C GLY A 63 -21.64 11.04 -16.25
N LEU A 64 -20.48 11.70 -16.30
CA LEU A 64 -19.15 11.09 -16.18
C LEU A 64 -18.26 11.71 -15.09
N SER A 65 -18.68 12.82 -14.47
CA SER A 65 -17.85 13.59 -13.53
C SER A 65 -17.89 13.05 -12.10
N ASP A 66 -19.07 12.67 -11.58
CA ASP A 66 -19.22 12.22 -10.18
C ASP A 66 -18.54 10.86 -9.95
N ASP A 67 -18.79 9.88 -10.84
CA ASP A 67 -18.19 8.55 -10.76
C ASP A 67 -16.66 8.55 -10.91
N ASN A 68 -16.09 9.54 -11.62
CA ASN A 68 -14.66 9.64 -11.85
C ASN A 68 -13.94 10.32 -10.68
N GLU A 69 -14.56 11.31 -10.04
CA GLU A 69 -14.04 11.92 -8.81
C GLU A 69 -14.03 10.92 -7.65
N ASP A 70 -15.12 10.17 -7.46
CA ASP A 70 -15.20 9.12 -6.44
C ASP A 70 -14.20 7.99 -6.70
N MET A 71 -14.03 7.57 -7.97
CA MET A 71 -13.04 6.57 -8.35
C MET A 71 -11.60 7.06 -8.11
N GLN A 72 -11.31 8.33 -8.41
CA GLN A 72 -10.00 8.92 -8.15
C GLN A 72 -9.72 9.04 -6.65
N ALA A 73 -10.71 9.45 -5.86
CA ALA A 73 -10.61 9.51 -4.41
C ALA A 73 -10.37 8.11 -3.80
N ALA A 74 -11.09 7.09 -4.27
CA ALA A 74 -10.91 5.70 -3.84
C ALA A 74 -9.52 5.17 -4.22
N LEU A 75 -9.03 5.48 -5.42
CA LEU A 75 -7.69 5.10 -5.87
C LEU A 75 -6.59 5.78 -5.03
N LEU A 76 -6.75 7.07 -4.70
CA LEU A 76 -5.82 7.80 -3.84
C LEU A 76 -5.79 7.22 -2.43
N ALA A 77 -6.96 6.92 -1.85
CA ALA A 77 -7.07 6.28 -0.54
C ALA A 77 -6.42 4.89 -0.52
N ALA A 78 -6.61 4.09 -1.58
CA ALA A 78 -5.96 2.78 -1.71
C ALA A 78 -4.43 2.90 -1.80
N LYS A 79 -3.93 3.86 -2.60
CA LYS A 79 -2.49 4.14 -2.71
C LYS A 79 -1.89 4.59 -1.38
N LEU A 80 -2.60 5.44 -0.64
CA LEU A 80 -2.16 5.90 0.67
C LEU A 80 -2.03 4.72 1.64
N ARG A 81 -3.03 3.84 1.73
CA ARG A 81 -2.96 2.63 2.57
C ARG A 81 -1.80 1.71 2.21
N ILE A 82 -1.54 1.53 0.90
CA ILE A 82 -0.39 0.73 0.45
C ILE A 82 0.92 1.40 0.87
N ALA A 83 1.03 2.72 0.71
CA ALA A 83 2.21 3.47 1.11
C ALA A 83 2.45 3.41 2.62
N GLU A 84 1.39 3.52 3.44
CA GLU A 84 1.44 3.34 4.89
C GLU A 84 1.92 1.94 5.27
N ALA A 85 1.33 0.89 4.70
CA ALA A 85 1.73 -0.49 4.96
C ALA A 85 3.18 -0.77 4.53
N THR A 86 3.62 -0.16 3.42
CA THR A 86 5.01 -0.29 2.93
C THR A 86 5.97 0.43 3.88
N ALA A 87 5.62 1.63 4.35
CA ALA A 87 6.42 2.36 5.32
C ALA A 87 6.54 1.61 6.66
N GLU A 88 5.44 1.03 7.16
CA GLU A 88 5.48 0.18 8.36
C GLU A 88 6.39 -1.04 8.18
N GLN A 89 6.34 -1.68 7.00
CA GLN A 89 7.20 -2.81 6.67
C GLN A 89 8.69 -2.39 6.61
N GLU A 90 9.00 -1.24 6.01
CA GLU A 90 10.35 -0.69 5.94
C GLU A 90 10.88 -0.32 7.34
N GLU A 91 10.06 0.30 8.19
CA GLU A 91 10.42 0.61 9.57
C GLU A 91 10.71 -0.65 10.37
N ALA A 92 9.88 -1.69 10.24
CA ALA A 92 10.11 -2.99 10.87
C ALA A 92 11.42 -3.65 10.38
N ALA A 93 11.70 -3.59 9.08
CA ALA A 93 12.94 -4.10 8.49
C ALA A 93 14.17 -3.35 9.00
N VAL A 94 14.10 -2.02 9.10
CA VAL A 94 15.17 -1.19 9.68
C VAL A 94 15.38 -1.50 11.16
N ALA A 95 14.30 -1.72 11.92
CA ALA A 95 14.38 -2.06 13.33
C ALA A 95 14.96 -3.47 13.57
N ALA A 96 14.63 -4.45 12.72
CA ALA A 96 15.26 -5.76 12.70
C ALA A 96 16.75 -5.67 12.36
N ALA A 97 17.12 -4.92 11.31
CA ALA A 97 18.52 -4.70 10.93
C ALA A 97 19.35 -4.01 12.02
N ARG A 98 18.72 -3.21 12.88
CA ARG A 98 19.34 -2.56 14.05
C ARG A 98 19.37 -3.45 15.29
N GLY A 99 18.98 -4.73 15.20
CA GLY A 99 18.97 -5.67 16.31
C GLY A 99 17.89 -5.41 17.36
N ARG A 100 16.84 -4.64 17.05
CA ARG A 100 15.74 -4.32 17.99
C ARG A 100 14.55 -5.26 17.87
N LEU A 101 14.47 -6.04 16.79
CA LEU A 101 13.50 -7.11 16.60
C LEU A 101 14.28 -8.41 16.39
N LEU A 102 14.14 -9.32 17.33
CA LEU A 102 14.59 -10.70 17.17
C LEU A 102 13.38 -11.57 16.79
N PRO A 103 13.52 -12.50 15.84
CA PRO A 103 12.45 -13.44 15.54
C PRO A 103 12.06 -14.22 16.79
N ALA A 104 10.77 -14.22 17.14
CA ALA A 104 10.30 -14.88 18.36
C ALA A 104 10.70 -16.37 18.41
N GLY A 105 10.72 -17.04 17.26
CA GLY A 105 11.17 -18.43 17.14
C GLY A 105 12.63 -18.64 17.54
N GLU A 106 13.53 -17.71 17.15
CA GLU A 106 14.95 -17.78 17.48
C GLU A 106 15.18 -17.57 18.99
N VAL A 107 14.50 -16.58 19.58
CA VAL A 107 14.58 -16.33 21.03
C VAL A 107 14.10 -17.53 21.84
N ILE A 108 13.00 -18.15 21.43
CA ILE A 108 12.45 -19.35 22.10
C ILE A 108 13.41 -20.53 21.95
N ALA A 109 13.93 -20.76 20.75
CA ALA A 109 14.88 -21.85 20.50
C ALA A 109 16.14 -21.70 21.34
N GLU A 110 16.70 -20.49 21.42
CA GLU A 110 17.93 -20.26 22.17
C GLU A 110 17.71 -20.34 23.68
N GLY A 111 16.58 -19.81 24.17
CA GLY A 111 16.17 -20.01 25.57
C GLY A 111 16.00 -21.50 25.91
N ALA A 112 15.46 -22.31 25.00
CA ALA A 112 15.31 -23.74 25.21
C ALA A 112 16.67 -24.46 25.28
N LYS A 113 17.65 -24.10 24.44
CA LYS A 113 19.02 -24.65 24.50
C LYS A 113 19.69 -24.30 25.83
N MET A 114 19.60 -23.04 26.25
CA MET A 114 20.17 -22.56 27.51
C MET A 114 19.61 -23.35 28.72
N VAL A 115 18.28 -23.55 28.78
CA VAL A 115 17.64 -24.35 29.84
C VAL A 115 18.04 -25.83 29.77
N ALA A 116 18.16 -26.39 28.56
CA ALA A 116 18.58 -27.78 28.38
C ALA A 116 20.02 -28.02 28.86
N ALA A 117 20.93 -27.11 28.54
CA ALA A 117 22.33 -27.15 29.00
C ALA A 117 22.40 -27.08 30.54
N PHE A 118 21.67 -26.14 31.15
CA PHE A 118 21.61 -26.03 32.61
C PHE A 118 21.07 -27.30 33.27
N ARG A 119 19.99 -27.87 32.72
CA ARG A 119 19.42 -29.13 33.21
C ARG A 119 20.44 -30.26 33.15
N ALA A 120 21.17 -30.39 32.04
CA ALA A 120 22.21 -31.40 31.90
C ALA A 120 23.30 -31.23 32.98
N ARG A 121 23.74 -29.99 33.22
CA ARG A 121 24.73 -29.67 34.25
C ARG A 121 24.25 -30.03 35.66
N LEU A 122 23.02 -29.64 36.02
CA LEU A 122 22.44 -29.99 37.33
C LEU A 122 22.30 -31.50 37.53
N LEU A 123 21.89 -32.25 36.50
CA LEU A 123 21.80 -33.71 36.58
C LEU A 123 23.16 -34.40 36.70
N SER A 124 24.25 -33.73 36.30
CA SER A 124 25.63 -34.22 36.47
C SER A 124 26.22 -33.91 37.86
N LEU A 125 25.59 -33.02 38.64
CA LEU A 125 26.09 -32.67 39.97
C LEU A 125 26.05 -33.84 40.95
N PRO A 126 24.95 -34.61 41.10
CA PRO A 126 24.92 -35.71 42.06
C PRO A 126 25.97 -36.79 41.76
N THR A 127 26.19 -37.12 40.49
CA THR A 127 27.22 -38.10 40.09
C THR A 127 28.63 -37.61 40.43
N THR A 128 28.89 -36.31 40.36
CA THR A 128 30.20 -35.71 40.66
C THR A 128 30.40 -35.47 42.17
N ALA A 129 29.35 -35.04 42.86
CA ALA A 129 29.39 -34.66 44.27
C ALA A 129 29.28 -35.84 45.23
N ALA A 130 28.53 -36.89 44.86
CA ALA A 130 28.30 -38.05 45.73
C ALA A 130 29.58 -38.66 46.33
N PRO A 131 30.65 -38.96 45.57
CA PRO A 131 31.87 -39.53 46.16
C PRO A 131 32.62 -38.56 47.07
N GLN A 132 32.49 -37.24 46.84
CA GLN A 132 33.18 -36.22 47.64
C GLN A 132 32.48 -35.98 48.97
N VAL A 133 31.14 -36.03 48.99
CA VAL A 133 30.33 -35.76 50.18
C VAL A 133 30.46 -36.86 51.25
N VAL A 134 30.77 -38.11 50.86
CA VAL A 134 30.92 -39.24 51.79
C VAL A 134 31.98 -39.00 52.86
N GLU A 135 33.06 -38.28 52.51
CA GLU A 135 34.21 -38.03 53.39
C GLU A 135 34.11 -36.69 54.14
N LEU A 136 33.02 -35.93 53.98
CA LEU A 136 32.86 -34.58 54.51
C LEU A 136 31.87 -34.52 55.68
N SER A 137 32.10 -33.59 56.61
CA SER A 137 31.09 -33.23 57.60
C SER A 137 29.90 -32.54 56.94
N ALA A 138 28.73 -32.53 57.60
CA ALA A 138 27.52 -31.90 57.04
C ALA A 138 27.73 -30.41 56.62
N PRO A 139 28.44 -29.56 57.41
CA PRO A 139 28.72 -28.18 56.98
C PRO A 139 29.63 -28.09 55.75
N GLU A 140 30.63 -28.96 55.65
CA GLU A 140 31.55 -28.99 54.51
C GLU A 140 30.86 -29.51 53.24
N ALA A 141 30.01 -30.53 53.38
CA ALA A 141 29.18 -31.04 52.30
C ALA A 141 28.20 -29.99 51.78
N GLU A 142 27.55 -29.23 52.67
CA GLU A 142 26.68 -28.11 52.28
C GLU A 142 27.46 -27.04 51.51
N ALA A 143 28.66 -26.68 51.99
CA ALA A 143 29.52 -25.69 51.33
C ALA A 143 29.92 -26.15 49.91
N LEU A 144 30.31 -27.42 49.75
CA LEU A 144 30.65 -28.02 48.45
C LEU A 144 29.45 -28.05 47.50
N LEU A 145 28.28 -28.50 47.96
CA LEU A 145 27.09 -28.55 47.12
C LEU A 145 26.68 -27.14 46.67
N ARG A 146 26.80 -26.16 47.56
CA ARG A 146 26.52 -24.76 47.25
C ARG A 146 27.51 -24.20 46.23
N SER A 147 28.81 -24.51 46.33
CA SER A 147 29.80 -24.06 45.35
C SER A 147 29.53 -24.65 43.96
N LEU A 148 29.21 -25.94 43.88
CA LEU A 148 28.87 -26.62 42.62
C LEU A 148 27.61 -26.05 41.96
N VAL A 149 26.59 -25.68 42.74
CA VAL A 149 25.40 -24.99 42.23
C VAL A 149 25.75 -23.61 41.69
N TYR A 150 26.58 -22.85 42.41
CA TYR A 150 27.03 -21.53 41.93
C TYR A 150 27.88 -21.63 40.66
N GLU A 151 28.72 -22.65 40.54
CA GLU A 151 29.48 -22.92 39.31
C GLU A 151 28.53 -23.19 38.13
N ALA A 152 27.53 -24.05 38.30
CA ALA A 152 26.53 -24.33 37.27
C ALA A 152 25.71 -23.08 36.88
N LEU A 153 25.42 -22.20 37.84
CA LEU A 153 24.74 -20.92 37.57
C LEU A 153 25.67 -19.90 36.88
N ALA A 154 26.95 -19.90 37.20
CA ALA A 154 27.94 -19.04 36.55
C ALA A 154 28.15 -19.44 35.08
N GLU A 155 28.22 -20.75 34.80
CA GLU A 155 28.25 -21.28 33.43
C GLU A 155 26.98 -20.89 32.65
N LEU A 156 25.80 -20.98 33.29
CA LEU A 156 24.55 -20.54 32.67
C LEU A 156 24.56 -19.05 32.34
N ALA A 157 25.07 -18.22 33.24
CA ALA A 157 25.16 -16.78 33.04
C ALA A 157 26.17 -16.39 31.95
N ALA A 158 27.20 -17.22 31.74
CA ALA A 158 28.21 -17.05 30.71
C ALA A 158 27.86 -17.76 29.38
N TYR A 159 26.66 -18.32 29.26
CA TYR A 159 26.23 -19.03 28.05
C TYR A 159 26.23 -18.10 26.84
N ASP A 160 27.13 -18.37 25.89
CA ASP A 160 27.18 -17.72 24.59
C ASP A 160 26.61 -18.67 23.52
N PRO A 161 25.50 -18.32 22.87
CA PRO A 161 24.92 -19.15 21.81
C PRO A 161 25.79 -19.24 20.54
N GLY A 162 26.78 -18.36 20.37
CA GLY A 162 27.59 -18.22 19.15
C GLY A 162 28.65 -19.31 18.92
N ASP A 163 29.03 -20.08 19.94
CA ASP A 163 30.11 -21.06 19.81
C ASP A 163 29.67 -22.38 19.16
N ALA A 164 28.38 -22.71 19.19
CA ALA A 164 27.86 -24.00 18.71
C ALA A 164 27.79 -24.14 17.18
N ASP A 165 27.66 -23.03 16.46
CA ASP A 165 27.42 -23.01 15.00
C ASP A 165 28.71 -22.81 14.16
N SER A 166 29.87 -22.68 14.81
CA SER A 166 31.16 -22.43 14.14
C SER A 166 31.83 -23.67 13.52
N ASN A 167 31.19 -24.84 13.60
CA ASN A 167 31.77 -26.12 13.15
C ASN A 167 30.85 -26.92 12.21
N SER A 168 30.11 -26.25 11.32
CA SER A 168 29.33 -26.90 10.25
C SER A 168 29.54 -26.25 8.89
#